data_AF-A0A535C6C5-F1
#
_entry.id   AF-A0A535C6C5-F1
#
_cell.length_a   1.000
_cell.length_b   1.000
_cell.length_c   1.000
_cell.angle_alpha   90.00
_cell.angle_beta   90.00
_cell.angle_gamma   90.00
#
_symmetry.space_group_name_H-M   'P 1'
#
loop_
_entity.id
_entity.type
_entity.pdbx_description
1 polymer ?
#
loop_
_entity_poly.entity_id
_entity_poly.type
_entity_poly.pdbx_seq_one_letter_code
_entity_poly.pdbx_strand_id
1 'polypeptide(L)' 'MEFPAGSQSGALSYVVPYYILGPGGDLTPITLEFRDVTGDGKPDMIIHMHLPSQDQTYVFINAGTKFRAPTTKDIIHL' A
#
# COMPACT_ATOMS: atom_id res chain seq x y z
N MET A 1 10.32 15.74 -3.05
CA MET A 1 8.85 15.62 -3.08
C MET A 1 8.31 17.04 -3.04
N GLU A 2 7.51 17.45 -4.02
CA GLU A 2 6.95 18.82 -4.08
C GLU A 2 5.44 18.73 -3.83
N PHE A 3 4.89 19.66 -3.03
CA PHE A 3 3.47 19.71 -2.68
C PHE A 3 2.85 21.00 -3.24
N PRO A 4 2.18 20.97 -4.40
CA PRO A 4 1.72 22.18 -5.08
C PRO A 4 0.60 22.97 -4.37
N ALA A 5 0.20 22.60 -3.15
CA ALA A 5 -0.96 23.20 -2.46
C ALA A 5 -0.75 23.44 -0.95
N GLY A 6 0.49 23.44 -0.46
CA GLY A 6 0.80 23.85 0.92
C GLY A 6 0.89 22.70 1.93
N SER A 7 1.94 22.81 2.74
CA SER A 7 2.30 21.99 3.91
C SER A 7 2.36 20.46 3.71
N GLN A 8 3.57 19.91 3.85
CA GLN A 8 3.82 18.47 3.97
C GLN A 8 3.14 17.82 5.19
N SER A 9 2.49 18.61 6.05
CA SER A 9 1.83 18.13 7.28
C SER A 9 0.67 17.16 7.03
N GLY A 10 0.08 17.14 5.83
CA GLY A 10 -0.96 16.16 5.46
C GLY A 10 -0.43 14.92 4.74
N ALA A 11 0.85 14.92 4.36
CA ALA A 11 1.44 13.83 3.58
C ALA A 11 2.04 12.77 4.51
N LEU A 12 1.41 11.60 4.56
CA LEU A 12 1.99 10.44 5.22
C LEU A 12 2.78 9.60 4.22
N SER A 13 4.07 9.39 4.49
CA SER A 13 4.90 8.46 3.72
C SER A 13 4.83 7.08 4.35
N TYR A 14 4.33 6.10 3.61
CA TYR A 14 4.39 4.71 4.00
C TYR A 14 5.61 4.07 3.33
N VAL A 15 6.66 3.84 4.10
CA VAL A 15 7.82 3.08 3.63
C VAL A 15 7.45 1.61 3.72
N VAL A 16 7.33 1.00 2.56
CA VAL A 16 7.02 -0.41 2.43
C VAL A 16 8.35 -1.18 2.30
N PRO A 17 8.63 -2.21 3.13
CA PRO A 17 9.94 -2.87 3.18
C PRO A 17 10.15 -3.89 2.05
N TYR A 18 9.66 -3.60 0.83
CA TYR A 18 9.84 -4.49 -0.32
C TYR A 18 10.85 -3.89 -1.28
N TYR A 19 11.92 -4.64 -1.51
CA TYR A 19 12.91 -4.34 -2.53
C TYR A 19 12.46 -4.99 -3.84
N ILE A 20 12.31 -4.17 -4.87
CA ILE A 20 12.12 -4.70 -6.22
C ILE A 20 13.50 -5.15 -6.71
N LEU A 21 13.79 -6.45 -6.53
CA LEU A 21 15.07 -7.05 -6.88
C LEU A 21 15.04 -7.54 -8.34
N GLY A 22 15.91 -6.98 -9.20
CA GLY A 22 16.13 -7.45 -10.57
C GLY A 22 16.30 -6.32 -11.60
N PRO A 23 16.83 -6.60 -12.80
CA PRO A 23 16.88 -5.63 -13.90
C PRO A 23 15.47 -5.16 -14.26
N GLY A 24 15.22 -3.85 -14.28
CA GLY A 24 13.90 -3.27 -14.58
C GLY A 24 12.95 -3.19 -13.38
N GLY A 25 13.45 -3.30 -12.15
CA GLY A 25 12.63 -3.08 -10.95
C GLY A 25 12.05 -1.67 -10.85
N ASP A 26 12.79 -0.70 -11.38
CA ASP A 26 12.42 0.69 -11.63
C ASP A 26 11.34 0.89 -12.71
N LEU A 27 11.07 -0.14 -13.52
CA LEU A 27 10.01 -0.16 -14.53
C LEU A 27 8.76 -0.93 -14.08
N THR A 28 8.78 -1.51 -12.88
CA THR A 28 7.64 -2.28 -12.36
C THR A 28 6.46 -1.34 -12.08
N PRO A 29 5.34 -1.46 -12.79
CA PRO A 29 4.15 -0.68 -12.50
C PRO A 29 3.66 -1.01 -11.09
N ILE A 30 3.38 0.02 -10.30
CA ILE A 30 2.74 -0.09 -8.99
C ILE A 30 1.37 0.57 -9.10
N THR A 31 0.32 -0.20 -8.82
CA THR A 31 -1.05 0.33 -8.73
C THR A 31 -1.51 0.32 -7.28
N LEU A 32 -2.40 1.25 -6.96
CA LEU A 32 -2.95 1.46 -5.63
C LEU A 32 -4.47 1.38 -5.69
N GLU A 33 -5.05 0.55 -4.83
CA GLU A 33 -6.49 0.41 -4.63
C GLU A 33 -6.86 0.68 -3.17
N PHE A 34 -8.06 1.20 -2.93
CA PHE A 34 -8.67 1.31 -1.61
C PHE A 34 -9.96 0.49 -1.56
N ARG A 35 -10.00 -0.51 -0.69
CA ARG A 35 -11.14 -1.43 -0.53
C ARG A 35 -11.19 -1.92 0.91
N ASP A 36 -12.39 -2.01 1.48
CA ASP A 36 -12.59 -2.67 2.78
C ASP A 36 -12.43 -4.18 2.61
N VAL A 37 -11.29 -4.71 3.04
CA VAL A 37 -10.99 -6.15 2.98
C VAL A 37 -11.01 -6.80 4.35
N THR A 38 -11.16 -6.01 5.41
CA THR A 38 -11.29 -6.47 6.79
C THR A 38 -12.74 -6.59 7.26
N GLY A 39 -13.68 -5.98 6.54
CA GLY A 39 -15.11 -5.94 6.87
C GLY A 39 -15.43 -4.98 8.03
N ASP A 40 -14.55 -4.03 8.33
CA ASP A 40 -14.71 -3.09 9.45
C ASP A 40 -15.41 -1.78 9.04
N GLY A 41 -15.77 -1.65 7.76
CA GLY A 41 -16.42 -0.48 7.17
C GLY A 41 -15.46 0.65 6.80
N LYS A 42 -14.13 0.43 6.88
CA LYS A 42 -13.11 1.39 6.45
C LYS A 42 -12.36 0.83 5.23
N PRO A 43 -12.03 1.68 4.24
CA PRO A 43 -11.20 1.23 3.13
C PRO A 43 -9.77 0.98 3.61
N ASP A 44 -9.29 -0.23 3.40
CA ASP A 44 -7.88 -0.61 3.54
C ASP A 44 -7.11 -0.24 2.27
N MET A 45 -5.78 -0.14 2.37
CA MET A 45 -4.91 0.20 1.25
C MET A 45 -4.32 -1.08 0.64
N ILE A 46 -4.49 -1.27 -0.66
CA ILE A 46 -3.99 -2.42 -1.41
C ILE A 46 -3.00 -1.93 -2.46
N ILE A 47 -1.79 -2.49 -2.44
CA ILE A 47 -0.73 -2.18 -3.38
C ILE A 47 -0.51 -3.40 -4.27
N HIS A 48 -0.66 -3.23 -5.58
CA HIS A 48 -0.27 -4.25 -6.55
C HIS A 48 1.05 -3.85 -7.21
N MET A 49 2.02 -4.75 -7.17
CA MET A 49 3.30 -4.61 -7.86
C MET A 49 3.35 -5.63 -8.99
N HIS A 50 3.46 -5.13 -10.22
CA HIS A 50 3.41 -5.95 -11.43
C HIS A 50 4.82 -6.32 -11.88
N LEU A 51 5.50 -7.21 -11.14
CA LEU A 51 6.86 -7.61 -11.47
C LEU A 51 6.87 -8.45 -12.76
N PRO A 52 7.97 -8.46 -13.54
CA PRO A 52 8.05 -9.26 -14.77
C PRO A 52 7.76 -10.75 -14.59
N SER A 53 8.01 -11.30 -13.40
CA SER A 53 7.83 -12.72 -13.09
C SER A 53 6.56 -13.04 -12.31
N GLN A 54 5.93 -12.06 -11.63
CA GLN A 54 4.78 -12.28 -10.76
C GLN A 54 4.10 -10.98 -10.33
N ASP A 55 2.81 -11.03 -10.07
CA ASP A 55 2.12 -9.97 -9.33
C ASP A 55 2.28 -10.18 -7.82
N GLN A 56 2.60 -9.12 -7.10
CA GLN A 56 2.59 -9.09 -5.64
C GLN A 56 1.52 -8.12 -5.15
N THR A 57 0.70 -8.58 -4.19
CA THR A 57 -0.33 -7.78 -3.56
C THR A 57 0.00 -7.60 -2.08
N TYR A 58 -0.03 -6.34 -1.62
CA TYR A 58 0.15 -6.00 -0.21
C TYR A 58 -1.06 -5.25 0.31
N VAL A 59 -1.47 -5.59 1.52
CA VAL A 59 -2.58 -4.95 2.21
C VAL A 59 -2.03 -4.19 3.40
N PHE A 60 -2.50 -2.96 3.60
CA PHE A 60 -2.29 -2.20 4.82
C PHE A 60 -3.63 -1.82 5.42
N ILE A 61 -3.79 -2.15 6.70
CA ILE A 61 -5.06 -2.00 7.42
C ILE A 61 -5.26 -0.55 7.82
N ASN A 62 -6.46 -0.04 7.57
CA ASN A 62 -6.85 1.29 8.00
C ASN A 62 -7.16 1.32 9.50
N ALA A 63 -6.23 1.84 10.31
CA ALA A 63 -6.42 1.99 11.75
C ALA A 63 -7.20 3.28 12.14
N GLY A 64 -7.93 3.89 11.19
CA GLY A 64 -8.75 5.08 11.37
C GLY A 64 -8.01 6.40 11.16
N THR A 65 -6.73 6.50 11.54
CA THR A 65 -5.91 7.71 11.33
C THR A 65 -4.70 7.47 10.43
N LYS A 66 -4.28 6.21 10.28
CA LYS A 66 -3.13 5.79 9.49
C LYS A 66 -3.31 4.35 9.02
N PHE A 67 -2.60 3.98 7.97
CA PHE A 67 -2.46 2.61 7.55
C PHE A 67 -1.34 1.93 8.34
N ARG A 68 -1.45 0.62 8.55
CA ARG A 68 -0.43 -0.19 9.23
C ARG A 68 -0.29 -1.54 8.55
N ALA A 69 0.84 -2.21 8.75
CA ALA A 69 0.98 -3.60 8.35
C ALA A 69 -0.11 -4.47 9.05
N PRO A 70 -0.58 -5.52 8.39
CA PRO A 70 -1.51 -6.46 8.98
C PRO A 70 -0.82 -7.27 10.07
N THR A 71 -1.60 -7.70 11.04
CA THR A 71 -1.22 -8.55 12.16
C THR A 71 -1.97 -9.86 12.06
N THR A 72 -1.62 -10.84 12.89
CA THR A 72 -2.34 -12.13 12.96
C THR A 72 -3.79 -12.02 13.42
N LYS A 73 -4.22 -10.85 13.91
CA LYS A 73 -5.60 -10.58 14.32
C LYS A 73 -6.48 -10.05 13.19
N ASP A 74 -5.88 -9.57 12.11
CA ASP A 74 -6.61 -9.02 10.98
C ASP A 74 -7.06 -10.16 10.07
N ILE A 75 -8.37 -10.26 9.85
CA ILE A 75 -8.94 -11.19 8.89
C ILE A 75 -9.03 -10.43 7.57
N ILE A 76 -8.39 -10.96 6.52
CA ILE A 76 -8.29 -10.28 5.22
C ILE A 76 -8.99 -11.13 4.17
N HIS A 77 -9.89 -10.51 3.42
CA HIS A 77 -10.63 -11.10 2.32
C HIS A 77 -10.31 -10.36 1.02
N LEU A 78 -9.43 -10.95 0.19
CA LEU A 78 -9.01 -10.42 -1.12
C LEU A 78 -9.86 -10.97 -2.26
#